data_AF-A0A2Z4MKD2-F1
#
_entry.id   AF-A0A2Z4MKD2-F1
#
_cell.length_a   1.000
_cell.length_b   1.000
_cell.length_c   1.000
_cell.angle_alpha   90.00
_cell.angle_beta   90.00
_cell.angle_gamma   90.00
#
_symmetry.space_group_name_H-M   'P 1'
#
loop_
_entity.id
_entity.type
_entity.pdbx_description
1 polymer ?
#
loop_
_entity_poly.entity_id
_entity_poly.type
_entity_poly.pdbx_seq_one_letter_code
_entity_poly.pdbx_strand_id
1 'polypeptide(L)' 'MKTNQDWNRRMLEVLEKTYQYDAAMTEVLMPEVAKQYTTADEQNENYRDRLLLFKEDLEEEKA' A
#
# COMPACT_ATOMS: atom_id res chain seq x y z
N MET A 1 -23.84 -7.66 -3.60
CA MET A 1 -22.46 -7.13 -3.74
C MET A 1 -21.64 -7.20 -2.44
N LYS A 2 -21.91 -8.13 -1.51
CA LYS A 2 -21.12 -8.27 -0.26
C LYS A 2 -19.68 -8.81 -0.46
N THR A 3 -19.41 -9.50 -1.56
CA THR A 3 -18.12 -10.17 -1.81
C THR A 3 -16.96 -9.22 -2.13
N ASN A 4 -17.21 -8.12 -2.85
CA ASN A 4 -16.15 -7.18 -3.22
C ASN A 4 -15.67 -6.37 -2.00
N GLN A 5 -16.59 -5.97 -1.12
CA GLN A 5 -16.24 -5.25 0.11
C GLN A 5 -15.48 -6.13 1.11
N ASP A 6 -15.88 -7.39 1.28
CA ASP A 6 -15.14 -8.34 2.10
C ASP A 6 -13.73 -8.61 1.54
N TRP A 7 -13.59 -8.68 0.22
CA TRP A 7 -12.30 -8.84 -0.43
C TRP A 7 -11.40 -7.61 -0.21
N ASN A 8 -11.92 -6.41 -0.43
CA ASN A 8 -11.18 -5.16 -0.22
C ASN A 8 -10.74 -5.01 1.23
N ARG A 9 -11.59 -5.37 2.20
CA ARG A 9 -11.25 -5.31 3.63
C ARG A 9 -10.16 -6.32 4.01
N ARG A 10 -10.22 -7.55 3.48
CA ARG A 10 -9.16 -8.56 3.67
C ARG A 10 -7.84 -8.14 3.01
N MET A 11 -7.91 -7.55 1.82
CA MET A 11 -6.74 -7.01 1.14
C MET A 11 -6.10 -5.90 1.96
N LEU A 12 -6.89 -4.97 2.50
CA LEU A 12 -6.38 -3.92 3.39
C LEU A 12 -5.64 -4.52 4.59
N GLU A 13 -6.23 -5.51 5.28
CA GLU A 13 -5.59 -6.17 6.43
C GLU A 13 -4.26 -6.83 6.08
N VAL A 14 -4.13 -7.42 4.88
CA VAL A 14 -2.88 -8.01 4.42
C VAL A 14 -1.84 -6.93 4.18
N LEU A 15 -2.19 -5.87 3.44
CA LEU A 15 -1.27 -4.79 3.11
C LEU A 15 -0.78 -4.07 4.38
N GLU A 16 -1.63 -3.85 5.38
CA GLU A 16 -1.22 -3.25 6.66
C GLU A 16 -0.23 -4.12 7.43
N LYS A 17 -0.41 -5.45 7.38
CA LYS A 17 0.48 -6.39 8.08
C LYS A 17 1.81 -6.59 7.37
N THR A 18 1.82 -6.52 6.03
CA THR A 18 3.04 -6.72 5.25
C THR A 18 3.80 -5.42 4.98
N TYR A 19 3.17 -4.25 5.12
CA TYR A 19 3.78 -2.96 4.77
C TYR A 19 5.15 -2.75 5.41
N GLN A 20 5.33 -3.04 6.70
CA GLN A 20 6.63 -2.84 7.35
C GLN A 20 7.73 -3.72 6.74
N TYR A 21 7.38 -4.95 6.35
CA TYR A 21 8.29 -5.85 5.68
C TYR A 21 8.56 -5.40 4.24
N ASP A 22 7.51 -5.03 3.50
CA ASP A 22 7.62 -4.57 2.12
C ASP A 22 8.44 -3.27 2.04
N ALA A 23 8.21 -2.31 2.95
CA ALA A 23 8.95 -1.05 3.03
C ALA A 23 10.45 -1.25 3.29
N ALA A 24 10.80 -2.21 4.16
CA ALA A 24 12.19 -2.59 4.42
C ALA A 24 12.83 -3.31 3.22
N MET A 25 12.04 -4.11 2.49
CA MET A 25 12.50 -4.80 1.29
C MET A 25 12.58 -3.91 0.05
N THR A 26 11.82 -2.81 -0.01
CA THR A 26 11.83 -1.86 -1.13
C THR A 26 13.25 -1.39 -1.42
N GLU A 27 14.04 -1.02 -0.42
CA GLU A 27 15.42 -0.57 -0.61
C GLU A 27 16.33 -1.68 -1.17
N VAL A 28 16.15 -2.91 -0.68
CA VAL A 28 16.97 -4.08 -1.05
C VAL A 28 16.64 -4.58 -2.47
N LEU A 29 15.37 -4.51 -2.87
CA LEU A 29 14.90 -5.04 -4.16
C LEU A 29 14.77 -3.97 -5.24
N MET A 30 14.91 -2.68 -4.89
CA MET A 30 14.79 -1.60 -5.87
C MET A 30 15.88 -1.71 -6.94
N PRO A 31 15.51 -1.88 -8.22
CA PRO A 31 16.49 -1.92 -9.30
C PRO A 31 17.23 -0.59 -9.41
N GLU A 32 18.51 -0.62 -9.80
CA GLU A 32 19.33 0.59 -9.98
C GLU A 32 18.72 1.61 -10.95
N VAL A 33 17.98 1.14 -11.97
CA VAL A 33 17.27 2.01 -12.90
C VAL A 33 16.13 2.77 -12.21
N ALA A 34 15.41 2.13 -11.28
CA ALA A 34 14.34 2.79 -10.53
C ALA A 34 14.89 3.88 -9.60
N LYS A 35 16.06 3.64 -9.00
CA LYS A 35 16.77 4.62 -8.14
C LYS A 35 17.12 5.93 -8.85
N GLN A 36 17.13 5.96 -10.19
CA GLN A 36 17.36 7.18 -10.97
C GLN A 36 16.15 8.12 -10.99
N TYR A 37 14.95 7.59 -10.74
CA TYR A 37 13.69 8.32 -10.85
C TYR A 37 12.97 8.50 -9.52
N THR A 38 13.31 7.70 -8.51
CA THR A 38 12.68 7.72 -7.19
C THR A 38 13.59 7.12 -6.13
N THR A 39 13.37 7.45 -4.87
CA THR A 39 14.03 6.81 -3.73
C THR A 39 13.14 5.76 -3.07
N ALA A 40 13.74 4.87 -2.28
CA ALA A 40 12.97 3.92 -1.47
C ALA A 40 12.03 4.62 -0.49
N ASP A 41 12.48 5.73 0.11
CA ASP A 41 11.66 6.54 1.02
C ASP A 41 10.45 7.14 0.29
N GLU A 42 10.65 7.74 -0.88
CA GLU A 42 9.56 8.29 -1.70
C GLU A 42 8.57 7.20 -2.15
N GLN A 43 9.03 6.00 -2.50
CA GLN A 43 8.13 4.88 -2.83
C GLN A 43 7.30 4.43 -1.62
N ASN A 44 7.94 4.36 -0.45
CA ASN A 44 7.27 3.97 0.79
C ASN A 44 6.23 5.03 1.22
N GLU A 45 6.55 6.32 1.11
CA GLU A 45 5.60 7.42 1.35
C GLU A 45 4.42 7.37 0.37
N ASN A 46 4.69 7.24 -0.93
CA ASN A 46 3.63 7.09 -1.94
C ASN A 46 2.71 5.90 -1.68
N TYR A 47 3.28 4.78 -1.22
CA TYR A 47 2.50 3.60 -0.87
C TYR A 47 1.64 3.84 0.38
N ARG A 48 2.20 4.51 1.40
CA ARG A 48 1.47 4.89 2.62
C ARG A 48 0.27 5.78 2.31
N ASP A 49 0.44 6.76 1.41
CA ASP A 49 -0.64 7.67 1.01
C ASP A 49 -1.74 6.94 0.24
N ARG A 50 -1.38 6.01 -0.65
CA ARG A 50 -2.35 5.17 -1.37
C ARG A 50 -3.14 4.26 -0.42
N LEU A 51 -2.48 3.72 0.60
CA LEU A 51 -3.16 2.94 1.65
C LEU A 51 -4.15 3.79 2.45
N LEU A 52 -3.80 5.05 2.73
CA LEU A 52 -4.69 5.98 3.42
C LEU A 52 -5.94 6.24 2.58
N LEU A 53 -5.79 6.58 1.31
CA LEU A 53 -6.90 6.80 0.39
C LEU A 53 -7.79 5.55 0.25
N PHE A 54 -7.19 4.37 0.13
CA PHE A 54 -7.96 3.12 0.05
C PHE A 54 -8.78 2.83 1.31
N LYS A 55 -8.33 3.27 2.48
CA LYS A 55 -9.11 3.20 3.73
C LYS A 55 -10.27 4.18 3.71
N GLU A 56 -10.03 5.42 3.30
CA GLU A 56 -11.05 6.46 3.21
C GLU A 56 -12.17 6.02 2.25
N ASP A 57 -11.82 5.53 1.06
CA ASP A 57 -12.78 4.97 0.09
C ASP A 57 -13.63 3.85 0.72
N LEU A 58 -13.00 2.96 1.49
CA LEU A 58 -13.70 1.88 2.20
C LEU A 58 -14.61 2.37 3.33
N GLU A 59 -14.33 3.51 3.95
CA GLU A 59 -15.16 4.10 5.00
C GLU A 59 -16.32 4.90 4.42
N GLU A 60 -16.09 5.66 3.35
CA GLU A 60 -17.14 6.38 2.61
C GLU A 60 -18.15 5.41 1.98
N GLU A 61 -17.70 4.26 1.46
CA GLU A 61 -18.58 3.20 0.95
C GLU A 61 -19.45 2.51 2.04
N LYS A 62 -19.15 2.71 3.32
CA LYS A 62 -19.95 2.18 4.44
C LYS A 62 -21.01 3.16 4.95
N ALA A 63 -20.89 4.45 4.65
CA ALA A 63 -21.77 5.53 5.13
C ALA A 63 -23.09 5.60 4.32
#